data_AF-A0A955CM42-F1
#
_entry.id   AF-A0A955CM42-F1
#
_cell.length_a   1.000
_cell.length_b   1.000
_cell.length_c   1.000
_cell.angle_alpha   90.00
_cell.angle_beta   90.00
_cell.angle_gamma   90.00
#
_symmetry.space_group_name_H-M   'P 1'
#
loop_
_entity.id
_entity.type
_entity.pdbx_description
1 polymer ?
#
loop_
_entity_poly.entity_id
_entity_poly.type
_entity_poly.pdbx_seq_one_letter_code
_entity_poly.pdbx_strand_id
1 'polypeptide(L)'
;MATILDKIVQTKRNEIAAARQHVSAEQLREQLPDAPPVRDFFKPLAAPGQVSLIAEVKKASPSKGLIRANFDPVQIAKIYERHGASCVSVLTDEQYFQGSLSYLKAIRETIEIPVLRKDFLI
;
A
#
# COMPACT_ATOMS: atom_id res chain seq x y z
N MET A 1 -19.80 18.66 12.56
CA MET A 1 -19.73 17.19 12.73
C MET A 1 -18.42 16.71 12.11
N ALA A 2 -17.67 15.83 12.77
CA ALA A 2 -16.42 15.30 12.21
C ALA A 2 -16.69 14.32 11.07
N THR A 3 -15.98 14.45 9.95
CA THR A 3 -16.07 13.56 8.79
C THR A 3 -15.33 12.25 9.04
N ILE A 4 -15.53 11.26 8.16
CA ILE A 4 -14.73 10.02 8.20
C ILE A 4 -13.25 10.31 7.97
N LEU A 5 -12.90 11.27 7.11
CA LEU A 5 -11.52 11.65 6.86
C LEU A 5 -10.87 12.26 8.11
N ASP A 6 -11.59 13.11 8.85
CA ASP A 6 -11.09 13.70 10.10
C ASP A 6 -10.73 12.61 11.13
N LYS A 7 -11.58 11.58 11.24
CA LYS A 7 -11.33 10.43 12.10
C LYS A 7 -10.09 9.65 11.68
N ILE A 8 -9.95 9.36 10.39
CA ILE A 8 -8.79 8.64 9.84
C ILE A 8 -7.50 9.42 10.08
N VAL A 9 -7.49 10.72 9.79
CA VAL A 9 -6.32 11.59 10.02
C VAL A 9 -5.95 11.63 11.49
N GLN A 10 -6.93 11.72 12.39
CA GLN A 10 -6.66 11.70 13.83
C GLN A 10 -6.09 10.37 14.30
N THR A 11 -6.61 9.23 13.83
CA THR A 11 -6.01 7.91 14.07
C THR A 11 -4.56 7.90 13.57
N LYS A 12 -4.31 8.36 12.33
CA LYS A 12 -2.99 8.32 11.72
C LYS A 12 -1.96 9.13 12.50
N ARG A 13 -2.34 10.28 13.08
CA ARG A 13 -1.45 11.05 13.97
C ARG A 13 -1.02 10.24 15.20
N ASN A 14 -1.96 9.52 15.81
CA ASN A 14 -1.67 8.68 16.97
C ASN A 14 -0.77 7.50 16.59
N GLU A 15 -1.04 6.85 15.44
CA GLU A 15 -0.19 5.77 14.90
C GLU A 15 1.23 6.25 14.61
N ILE A 16 1.39 7.43 13.97
CA ILE A 16 2.70 8.02 13.71
C ILE A 16 3.43 8.34 15.01
N ALA A 17 2.74 8.92 16.00
CA ALA A 17 3.34 9.23 17.29
C ALA A 17 3.85 7.96 18.00
N ALA A 18 3.04 6.90 18.02
CA ALA A 18 3.43 5.61 18.58
C ALA A 18 4.58 4.94 17.80
N ALA A 19 4.53 4.97 16.47
CA ALA A 19 5.59 4.40 15.63
C ALA A 19 6.94 5.10 15.85
N ARG A 20 6.94 6.43 15.99
CA ARG A 20 8.15 7.23 16.27
C ARG A 20 8.80 6.91 17.61
N GLN A 21 8.06 6.34 18.57
CA GLN A 21 8.63 5.87 19.83
C GLN A 21 9.42 4.57 19.67
N HIS A 22 9.13 3.79 18.62
CA HIS A 22 9.79 2.50 18.35
C HIS A 22 10.93 2.65 17.34
N VAL A 23 10.72 3.43 16.28
CA VAL A 23 11.73 3.73 15.27
C VAL A 23 11.68 5.22 14.94
N SER A 24 12.76 5.93 15.25
CA SER A 24 12.88 7.36 14.95
C SER A 24 13.05 7.62 13.45
N ALA A 25 12.86 8.87 13.04
CA ALA A 25 13.09 9.26 11.65
C ALA A 25 14.56 9.09 11.26
N GLU A 26 15.48 9.31 12.20
CA GLU A 26 16.92 9.14 12.04
C GLU A 26 17.26 7.67 11.79
N GLN A 27 16.74 6.77 12.62
CA GLN A 27 16.91 5.32 12.45
C GLN A 27 16.32 4.81 11.13
N LEU A 28 15.21 5.39 10.66
CA LEU A 28 14.66 5.08 9.34
C LEU A 28 15.57 5.55 8.20
N ARG A 29 16.19 6.73 8.32
CA ARG A 29 17.14 7.25 7.31
C ARG A 29 18.39 6.38 7.23
N GLU A 30 18.88 5.89 8.37
CA GLU A 30 20.02 4.98 8.44
C GLU A 30 19.78 3.65 7.71
N GLN A 31 18.52 3.22 7.56
CA GLN A 31 18.14 1.99 6.84
C GLN A 31 18.01 2.19 5.31
N LEU A 32 17.98 3.43 4.82
CA LEU A 32 17.78 3.71 3.38
C LEU A 32 18.89 3.16 2.47
N PRO A 33 20.19 3.20 2.84
CA PRO A 33 21.25 2.64 2.00
C PRO A 33 21.09 1.14 1.73
N ASP A 34 20.52 0.39 2.69
CA ASP A 34 20.28 -1.05 2.58
C ASP A 34 18.94 -1.39 1.92
N ALA A 35 18.13 -0.37 1.59
CA ALA A 35 16.83 -0.58 0.97
C ALA A 35 16.98 -1.07 -0.49
N PRO A 36 16.13 -2.00 -0.95
CA PRO A 36 16.14 -2.42 -2.35
C PRO A 36 15.91 -1.24 -3.30
N PRO A 37 16.51 -1.26 -4.51
CA PRO A 37 16.27 -0.22 -5.51
C PRO A 37 14.78 -0.01 -5.79
N VAL A 38 14.38 1.26 -5.91
CA VAL A 38 13.01 1.62 -6.29
C VAL A 38 12.75 1.18 -7.73
N ARG A 39 11.56 0.61 -7.99
CA ARG A 39 11.12 0.35 -9.37
C ARG A 39 10.41 1.59 -9.87
N ASP A 40 10.69 1.97 -11.13
CA ASP A 40 10.04 3.12 -11.76
C ASP A 40 8.53 2.88 -11.90
N PHE A 41 7.75 3.62 -11.12
CA PHE A 41 6.29 3.51 -11.10
C PHE A 41 5.64 4.19 -12.31
N PHE A 42 6.26 5.23 -12.86
CA PHE A 42 5.67 6.03 -13.93
C PHE A 42 5.89 5.40 -15.31
N LYS A 43 7.07 4.82 -15.56
CA LYS A 43 7.43 4.21 -16.83
C LYS A 43 6.38 3.22 -17.38
N PRO A 44 5.90 2.21 -16.63
CA PRO A 44 4.89 1.29 -17.15
C PRO A 44 3.52 1.95 -17.36
N LEU A 45 3.22 3.06 -16.66
CA LEU A 45 1.97 3.80 -16.84
C LEU A 45 1.96 4.70 -18.07
N ALA A 46 3.14 5.18 -18.48
CA ALA A 46 3.32 6.05 -19.64
C ALA A 46 3.51 5.29 -20.97
N ALA A 47 3.48 3.95 -20.95
CA ALA A 47 3.65 3.13 -22.15
C ALA A 47 2.50 3.37 -23.14
N PRO A 48 2.78 3.66 -24.42
CA PRO A 48 1.75 3.91 -25.43
C PRO A 48 1.02 2.61 -25.83
N GLY A 49 -0.22 2.75 -26.31
CA GLY A 49 -0.93 1.67 -26.99
C GLY A 49 -1.61 0.63 -26.10
N GLN A 50 -1.58 0.79 -24.78
CA GLN A 50 -2.28 -0.09 -23.83
C GLN A 50 -3.00 0.73 -22.75
N VAL A 51 -4.09 0.18 -22.21
CA VAL A 51 -4.70 0.71 -20.98
C VAL A 51 -3.76 0.43 -19.81
N SER A 52 -3.22 1.48 -19.21
CA SER A 52 -2.39 1.38 -18.01
C SER A 52 -3.26 1.19 -16.76
N LEU A 53 -3.07 0.08 -16.04
CA LEU A 53 -3.89 -0.28 -14.88
C LEU A 53 -3.04 -0.33 -13.60
N ILE A 54 -3.46 0.43 -12.58
CA ILE A 54 -3.03 0.26 -11.20
C ILE A 54 -4.07 -0.62 -10.50
N ALA A 55 -3.76 -1.90 -10.29
CA ALA A 55 -4.67 -2.83 -9.62
C ALA A 55 -4.53 -2.74 -8.10
N GLU A 56 -5.64 -2.57 -7.38
CA GLU A 56 -5.61 -2.31 -5.93
C GLU A 56 -5.93 -3.58 -5.10
N VAL A 57 -5.00 -3.98 -4.24
CA VAL A 57 -5.17 -5.02 -3.23
C VAL A 57 -5.84 -4.39 -2.00
N LYS A 58 -7.16 -4.64 -1.84
CA LYS A 58 -7.98 -4.04 -0.78
C LYS A 58 -8.93 -5.06 -0.16
N LYS A 59 -8.89 -5.19 1.18
CA LYS A 59 -9.71 -6.13 1.95
C LYS A 59 -11.06 -5.55 2.35
N ALA A 60 -11.08 -4.31 2.84
CA ALA A 60 -12.27 -3.62 3.31
C ALA A 60 -12.25 -2.12 2.95
N SER A 61 -13.37 -1.44 3.14
CA SER A 61 -13.42 0.03 3.16
C SER A 61 -14.48 0.55 4.13
N PRO A 62 -14.39 1.80 4.62
CA PRO A 62 -15.41 2.39 5.49
C PRO A 62 -16.81 2.43 4.86
N SER A 63 -16.88 2.59 3.54
CA SER A 63 -18.15 2.74 2.81
C SER A 63 -18.81 1.42 2.44
N LYS A 64 -18.04 0.33 2.27
CA LYS A 64 -18.53 -0.97 1.79
C LYS A 64 -18.37 -2.10 2.80
N GLY A 65 -17.68 -1.85 3.92
CA GLY A 65 -17.31 -2.89 4.88
C GLY A 65 -16.30 -3.86 4.27
N LEU A 66 -16.42 -5.13 4.63
CA LEU A 66 -15.58 -6.22 4.09
C LEU A 66 -15.90 -6.44 2.60
N ILE A 67 -14.88 -6.28 1.75
CA ILE A 67 -14.99 -6.50 0.30
C ILE A 67 -14.65 -7.94 -0.04
N ARG A 68 -13.65 -8.51 0.64
CA ARG A 68 -13.19 -9.88 0.40
C ARG A 68 -12.83 -10.58 1.70
N ALA A 69 -13.62 -11.61 2.06
CA ALA A 69 -13.38 -12.40 3.27
C ALA A 69 -12.11 -13.27 3.15
N ASN A 70 -12.00 -14.06 2.07
CA ASN A 70 -10.84 -14.89 1.79
C ASN A 70 -9.75 -14.04 1.11
N PHE A 71 -8.90 -13.43 1.93
CA PHE A 71 -7.94 -12.41 1.52
C PHE A 71 -6.50 -12.90 1.65
N ASP A 72 -5.95 -13.38 0.54
CA ASP A 72 -4.51 -13.60 0.37
C ASP A 72 -3.91 -12.46 -0.47
N PRO A 73 -3.25 -11.47 0.15
CA PRO A 73 -2.75 -10.29 -0.56
C PRO A 73 -1.69 -10.63 -1.61
N VAL A 74 -0.84 -11.63 -1.34
CA VAL A 74 0.25 -12.03 -2.23
C VAL A 74 -0.31 -12.75 -3.45
N GLN A 75 -1.23 -13.69 -3.25
CA GLN A 75 -1.88 -14.39 -4.36
C GLN A 75 -2.65 -13.42 -5.26
N ILE A 76 -3.38 -12.46 -4.66
CA ILE A 76 -4.12 -11.44 -5.41
C ILE A 76 -3.15 -10.60 -6.27
N ALA A 77 -2.03 -10.16 -5.70
CA ALA A 77 -1.04 -9.37 -6.43
C ALA A 77 -0.39 -10.14 -7.59
N LYS A 78 -0.03 -11.42 -7.38
CA LYS A 78 0.46 -12.31 -8.47
C LYS A 78 -0.55 -12.45 -9.61
N ILE A 79 -1.83 -12.55 -9.28
CA ILE A 79 -2.90 -12.61 -10.28
C ILE A 79 -2.95 -11.30 -11.06
N TYR A 80 -2.91 -10.14 -10.40
CA TYR A 80 -2.90 -8.85 -11.08
C TYR A 80 -1.72 -8.70 -12.04
N GLU A 81 -0.51 -9.03 -11.60
CA GLU A 81 0.67 -9.01 -12.46
C GLU A 81 0.52 -9.94 -13.68
N ARG A 82 0.12 -11.20 -13.46
CA ARG A 82 -0.08 -12.19 -14.54
C ARG A 82 -1.10 -11.73 -15.59
N HIS A 83 -2.10 -10.96 -15.17
CA HIS A 83 -3.17 -10.48 -16.04
C HIS A 83 -2.93 -9.05 -16.56
N GLY A 84 -1.69 -8.54 -16.47
CA GLY A 84 -1.27 -7.33 -17.16
C GLY A 84 -1.52 -6.03 -16.40
N ALA A 85 -1.62 -6.05 -15.07
CA ALA A 85 -1.54 -4.82 -14.30
C ALA A 85 -0.18 -4.13 -14.52
N SER A 86 -0.20 -2.83 -14.76
CA SER A 86 1.02 -2.02 -14.92
C SER A 86 1.71 -1.81 -13.58
N CYS A 87 0.92 -1.60 -12.52
CA CYS A 87 1.37 -1.43 -11.15
C CYS A 87 0.36 -2.04 -10.17
N VAL A 88 0.77 -2.25 -8.93
CA VAL A 88 -0.12 -2.67 -7.82
C VAL A 88 -0.21 -1.57 -6.76
N SER A 89 -1.41 -1.26 -6.30
CA SER A 89 -1.67 -0.42 -5.13
C SER A 89 -2.00 -1.33 -3.95
N VAL A 90 -1.37 -1.13 -2.79
CA VAL A 90 -1.61 -1.93 -1.58
C VAL A 90 -2.07 -1.03 -0.46
N LEU A 91 -3.27 -1.29 0.07
CA LEU A 91 -3.74 -0.60 1.26
C LEU A 91 -2.92 -1.03 2.48
N THR A 92 -2.34 -0.07 3.18
CA THR A 92 -1.56 -0.33 4.41
C THR A 92 -2.23 0.17 5.68
N ASP A 93 -3.35 0.87 5.57
CA ASP A 93 -4.17 1.28 6.71
C ASP A 93 -4.90 0.08 7.33
N GLU A 94 -4.61 -0.21 8.59
CA GLU A 94 -5.13 -1.39 9.28
C GLU A 94 -6.57 -1.18 9.76
N GLN A 95 -6.85 -0.04 10.41
CA GLN A 95 -8.12 0.19 11.10
C GLN A 95 -9.32 0.31 10.14
N TYR A 96 -9.16 1.01 9.01
CA TYR A 96 -10.29 1.37 8.16
C TYR A 96 -10.36 0.53 6.89
N PHE A 97 -9.23 0.01 6.42
CA PHE A 97 -9.15 -0.78 5.19
C PHE A 97 -8.75 -2.25 5.41
N GLN A 98 -8.43 -2.63 6.65
CA GLN A 98 -7.86 -3.95 6.99
C GLN A 98 -6.65 -4.30 6.12
N GLY A 99 -5.85 -3.28 5.80
CA GLY A 99 -4.55 -3.40 5.15
C GLY A 99 -3.46 -3.75 6.15
N SER A 100 -2.21 -3.75 5.69
CA SER A 100 -1.03 -3.84 6.56
C SER A 100 0.24 -3.49 5.80
N LEU A 101 1.23 -2.89 6.48
CA LEU A 101 2.58 -2.74 5.95
C LEU A 101 3.25 -4.09 5.62
N SER A 102 2.89 -5.16 6.34
CA SER A 102 3.39 -6.51 6.06
C SER A 102 2.93 -7.03 4.69
N TYR A 103 1.71 -6.70 4.27
CA TYR A 103 1.19 -7.06 2.95
C TYR A 103 1.97 -6.37 1.84
N LEU A 104 2.29 -5.08 2.02
CA LEU A 104 3.10 -4.32 1.08
C LEU A 104 4.48 -4.96 0.89
N LYS A 105 5.16 -5.31 1.99
CA LYS A 105 6.48 -5.97 1.97
C LYS A 105 6.41 -7.32 1.24
N ALA A 106 5.51 -8.20 1.66
CA ALA A 106 5.36 -9.53 1.07
C ALA A 106 5.00 -9.49 -0.42
N ILE A 107 4.12 -8.56 -0.84
CA ILE A 107 3.79 -8.36 -2.25
C ILE A 107 5.03 -7.89 -3.02
N ARG A 108 5.73 -6.88 -2.51
CA ARG A 108 6.91 -6.30 -3.15
C ARG A 108 8.01 -7.32 -3.39
N GLU A 109 8.22 -8.24 -2.46
CA GLU A 109 9.20 -9.32 -2.57
C GLU A 109 8.83 -10.37 -3.62
N THR A 110 7.58 -10.39 -4.08
CA THR A 110 7.02 -11.51 -4.81
C THR A 110 6.61 -11.19 -6.25
N ILE A 111 6.27 -9.94 -6.56
CA ILE A 111 5.95 -9.48 -7.92
C ILE A 111 7.07 -8.59 -8.44
N GLU A 112 7.20 -8.46 -9.76
CA GLU A 112 8.20 -7.65 -10.45
C GLU A 112 7.68 -6.27 -10.88
N ILE A 113 6.38 -6.06 -11.02
CA ILE A 113 5.83 -4.72 -11.31
C ILE A 113 5.95 -3.76 -10.10
N PRO A 114 5.91 -2.42 -10.32
CA PRO A 114 5.98 -1.44 -9.24
C PRO A 114 4.80 -1.50 -8.27
N VAL A 115 5.05 -1.17 -7.00
CA VAL A 115 4.06 -1.22 -5.93
C VAL A 115 3.92 0.14 -5.25
N LEU A 116 2.69 0.61 -5.10
CA LEU A 116 2.31 1.82 -4.39
C LEU A 116 1.83 1.49 -2.99
N ARG A 117 2.40 2.16 -1.98
CA ARG A 117 1.80 2.24 -0.64
C ARG A 117 0.59 3.16 -0.70
N LYS A 118 -0.60 2.60 -0.55
CA LYS A 118 -1.85 3.36 -0.46
C LYS A 118 -2.24 3.51 1.01
N ASP A 119 -2.09 4.73 1.51
CA ASP A 119 -2.31 5.07 2.90
C ASP A 119 -2.63 6.58 3.02
N PHE A 120 -2.87 7.04 4.23
CA PHE A 120 -2.99 8.45 4.57
C PHE A 120 -1.61 8.97 5.00
N LEU A 121 -0.94 9.70 4.10
CA LEU A 121 0.39 10.29 4.36
C LEU A 121 0.20 11.72 4.88
N ILE A 122 0.63 11.98 6.12
CA ILE A 122 0.50 13.27 6.83
C ILE A 122 1.74 13.57 7.68
#